data_AF-A0A4R5DDG7-F1
#
_entry.id   AF-A0A4R5DDG7-F1
#
_cell.length_a   1.000
_cell.length_b   1.000
_cell.length_c   1.000
_cell.angle_alpha   90.00
_cell.angle_beta   90.00
_cell.angle_gamma   90.00
#
_symmetry.space_group_name_H-M   'P 1'
#
loop_
_entity.id
_entity.type
_entity.pdbx_description
1 polymer ?
#
loop_
_entity_poly.entity_id
_entity_poly.type
_entity_poly.pdbx_seq_one_letter_code
_entity_poly.pdbx_strand_id
1 'polypeptide(L)'
;FHPTITHLTTQGHTTYIETSPHPTLTPGLQDDPILTTGTLHRDNGGWTQLLTNLATLHTQGFTTDWTRILTSLGSTRPTSLPTLPTYPFQRKRYWPQVSLGAAGDAASVGLDSPGHPLLGAYVTLVDRQTTVFTGRLSLDTHPWLADHAINNTPVLPGTAYLELAIHAGD
;
A
#
# COMPACT_ATOMS: atom_id res chain seq x y z
N PHE A 1 13.20 12.72 -44.34
CA PHE A 1 12.52 12.16 -43.14
C PHE A 1 12.30 13.23 -42.06
N HIS A 2 13.31 14.03 -41.71
CA HIS A 2 13.21 15.03 -40.64
C HIS A 2 11.99 15.96 -40.70
N PRO A 3 11.64 16.64 -41.82
CA PRO A 3 10.48 17.55 -41.85
C PRO A 3 9.14 16.86 -41.53
N THR A 4 8.97 15.61 -41.95
CA THR A 4 7.78 14.81 -41.66
C THR A 4 7.68 14.45 -40.18
N ILE A 5 8.80 14.07 -39.56
CA ILE A 5 8.86 13.76 -38.12
C ILE A 5 8.59 15.01 -37.29
N THR A 6 9.17 16.15 -37.67
CA THR A 6 8.88 17.43 -37.03
C THR A 6 7.39 17.75 -37.13
N HIS A 7 6.79 17.59 -38.31
CA HIS A 7 5.35 17.82 -38.49
C HIS A 7 4.49 16.91 -37.59
N LEU A 8 4.75 15.61 -37.56
CA LEU A 8 4.01 14.67 -36.70
C LEU A 8 4.19 14.97 -35.21
N THR A 9 5.41 15.34 -34.81
CA THR A 9 5.70 15.73 -33.43
C THR A 9 4.94 17.00 -33.04
N THR A 10 4.85 18.00 -33.92
CA THR A 10 4.01 19.19 -33.69
C THR A 10 2.52 18.89 -33.61
N GLN A 11 2.07 17.77 -34.18
CA GLN A 11 0.70 17.26 -34.05
C GLN A 11 0.48 16.40 -32.79
N GLY A 12 1.51 16.23 -31.96
CA GLY A 12 1.45 15.48 -30.70
C GLY A 12 1.77 14.00 -30.83
N HIS A 13 2.27 13.53 -31.97
CA HIS A 13 2.75 12.15 -32.11
C HIS A 13 4.14 12.01 -31.48
N THR A 14 4.24 11.21 -30.42
CA THR A 14 5.48 11.00 -29.63
C THR A 14 5.92 9.54 -29.62
N THR A 15 5.34 8.68 -30.46
CA THR A 15 5.74 7.26 -30.53
C THR A 15 5.91 6.82 -31.97
N TYR A 16 7.08 6.28 -32.28
CA TYR A 16 7.45 5.83 -33.63
C TYR A 16 7.92 4.38 -33.63
N ILE A 17 7.45 3.62 -34.61
CA ILE A 17 7.85 2.22 -34.83
C ILE A 17 8.57 2.14 -36.18
N GLU A 18 9.87 1.83 -36.15
CA GLU A 18 10.65 1.59 -37.36
C GLU A 18 10.44 0.15 -37.83
N THR A 19 9.72 0.00 -38.95
CA THR A 19 9.48 -1.31 -39.58
C THR A 19 10.58 -1.61 -40.59
N SER A 20 11.64 -2.28 -40.13
CA SER A 20 12.81 -2.59 -40.94
C SER A 20 13.50 -3.88 -40.44
N PRO A 21 14.32 -4.55 -41.29
CA PRO A 21 15.14 -5.68 -40.88
C PRO A 21 16.28 -5.28 -39.93
N HIS A 22 16.58 -3.98 -39.82
CA HIS A 22 17.58 -3.42 -38.91
C HIS A 22 17.29 -1.93 -38.69
N PRO A 23 17.19 -1.45 -37.44
CA PRO A 23 16.80 -0.08 -37.16
C PRO A 23 17.96 0.87 -37.49
N THR A 24 17.72 1.79 -38.42
CA THR A 24 18.71 2.80 -38.86
C THR A 24 18.23 4.22 -38.55
N LEU A 25 16.92 4.42 -38.41
CA LEU A 25 16.32 5.71 -38.12
C LEU A 25 16.15 5.95 -36.62
N THR A 26 16.02 4.87 -35.84
CA THR A 26 15.79 4.91 -34.39
C THR A 26 16.74 5.84 -33.62
N PRO A 27 18.08 5.80 -33.83
CA PRO A 27 18.99 6.71 -33.12
C PRO A 27 18.76 8.19 -33.44
N GLY A 28 18.28 8.51 -34.64
CA GLY A 28 17.99 9.89 -35.06
C GLY A 28 16.61 10.41 -34.63
N LEU A 29 15.81 9.56 -33.96
CA LEU A 29 14.47 9.87 -33.47
C LEU A 29 14.40 9.86 -31.93
N GLN A 30 15.44 9.40 -31.26
CA GLN A 30 15.52 9.37 -29.80
C GLN A 30 15.74 10.78 -29.26
N ASP A 31 14.68 11.33 -28.67
CA ASP A 31 14.70 12.57 -27.90
C ASP A 31 13.58 12.48 -26.86
N ASP A 32 13.74 13.04 -25.65
CA ASP A 32 12.67 13.01 -24.63
C ASP A 32 11.59 14.04 -25.03
N PRO A 33 10.28 13.70 -25.18
CA PRO A 33 9.56 12.50 -24.73
C PRO A 33 9.20 11.48 -25.83
N ILE A 34 9.94 11.44 -26.92
CA ILE A 34 9.73 10.54 -28.05
C ILE A 34 10.17 9.11 -27.71
N LEU A 35 9.20 8.19 -27.70
CA LEU A 35 9.43 6.76 -27.65
C LEU A 35 9.66 6.22 -29.07
N THR A 36 10.84 5.66 -29.33
CA THR A 36 11.11 5.00 -30.62
C THR A 36 11.51 3.54 -30.41
N THR A 37 10.90 2.64 -31.18
CA THR A 37 11.27 1.21 -31.22
C THR A 37 11.43 0.73 -32.64
N GLY A 38 12.27 -0.29 -32.86
CA GLY A 38 12.33 -1.04 -34.12
C GLY A 38 11.43 -2.27 -34.13
N THR A 39 11.39 -2.99 -35.26
CA THR A 39 10.77 -4.32 -35.36
C THR A 39 11.79 -5.45 -35.30
N LEU A 40 12.85 -5.38 -36.12
CA LEU A 40 13.86 -6.42 -36.25
C LEU A 40 15.25 -5.79 -36.22
N HIS A 41 16.25 -6.55 -35.78
CA HIS A 41 17.65 -6.13 -35.81
C HIS A 41 18.47 -7.12 -36.66
N ARG A 42 19.45 -6.61 -37.42
CA ARG A 42 20.43 -7.44 -38.12
C ARG A 42 21.07 -8.42 -37.14
N ASP A 43 21.20 -9.69 -37.53
CA ASP A 43 21.78 -10.76 -36.70
C ASP A 43 21.01 -11.08 -35.40
N ASN A 44 19.90 -10.37 -35.12
CA ASN A 44 19.02 -10.60 -33.97
C ASN A 44 17.54 -10.35 -34.34
N GLY A 45 17.11 -10.83 -35.50
CA GLY A 45 15.77 -10.60 -36.08
C GLY A 45 14.73 -11.66 -35.71
N GLY A 46 14.90 -12.37 -34.61
CA GLY A 46 13.98 -13.44 -34.19
C GLY A 46 12.74 -12.92 -33.46
N TRP A 47 11.81 -13.83 -33.16
CA TRP A 47 10.61 -13.56 -32.36
C TRP A 47 10.91 -12.88 -31.01
N THR A 48 12.02 -13.24 -30.36
CA THR A 48 12.46 -12.62 -29.11
C THR A 48 12.62 -11.12 -29.24
N GLN A 49 13.27 -10.63 -30.30
CA GLN A 49 13.48 -9.19 -30.51
C GLN A 49 12.16 -8.46 -30.75
N LEU A 50 11.30 -9.04 -31.60
CA LEU A 50 9.98 -8.46 -31.89
C LEU A 50 9.10 -8.39 -30.64
N LEU A 51 9.04 -9.49 -29.86
CA LEU A 51 8.27 -9.55 -28.62
C LEU A 51 8.83 -8.62 -27.54
N THR A 52 10.15 -8.41 -27.49
CA THR A 52 10.78 -7.45 -26.58
C THR A 52 10.39 -6.01 -26.93
N ASN A 53 10.37 -5.68 -28.22
CA ASN A 53 9.95 -4.36 -28.70
C ASN A 53 8.45 -4.12 -28.43
N LEU A 54 7.60 -5.12 -28.63
CA LEU A 54 6.18 -5.08 -28.25
C LEU A 54 5.98 -4.95 -26.73
N ALA A 55 6.78 -5.67 -25.93
CA ALA A 55 6.74 -5.56 -24.47
C ALA A 55 7.15 -4.15 -24.01
N THR A 56 8.11 -3.52 -24.69
CA THR A 56 8.52 -2.14 -24.44
C THR A 56 7.37 -1.16 -24.69
N LEU A 57 6.62 -1.33 -25.78
CA LEU A 57 5.41 -0.52 -26.01
C LEU A 57 4.37 -0.78 -24.91
N HIS A 58 4.19 -2.03 -24.50
CA HIS A 58 3.23 -2.38 -23.45
C HIS A 58 3.54 -1.74 -22.09
N THR A 59 4.82 -1.72 -21.67
CA THR A 59 5.23 -1.07 -20.41
C THR A 59 5.09 0.45 -20.45
N GLN A 60 5.06 1.04 -21.65
CA GLN A 60 4.80 2.46 -21.88
C GLN A 60 3.29 2.78 -22.00
N GLY A 61 2.41 1.81 -21.71
CA GLY A 61 0.96 2.01 -21.65
C GLY A 61 0.21 1.69 -22.95
N PHE A 62 0.90 1.26 -24.01
CA PHE A 62 0.22 0.84 -25.24
C PHE A 62 -0.50 -0.50 -25.05
N THR A 63 -1.76 -0.54 -25.46
CA THR A 63 -2.56 -1.77 -25.40
C THR A 63 -2.07 -2.76 -26.45
N THR A 64 -1.60 -3.92 -25.98
CA THR A 64 -1.16 -5.03 -26.83
C THR A 64 -2.07 -6.23 -26.58
N ASP A 65 -2.68 -6.77 -27.64
CA ASP A 65 -3.47 -8.00 -27.54
C ASP A 65 -2.57 -9.23 -27.49
N TRP A 66 -2.03 -9.50 -26.29
CA TRP A 66 -1.19 -10.66 -26.03
C TRP A 66 -1.90 -11.97 -26.30
N THR A 67 -3.23 -12.03 -26.15
CA THR A 67 -4.00 -13.25 -26.41
C THR A 67 -3.92 -13.60 -27.89
N ARG A 68 -4.18 -12.63 -28.77
CA ARG A 68 -4.12 -12.82 -30.22
C ARG A 68 -2.70 -13.17 -30.69
N ILE A 69 -1.69 -12.46 -30.19
CA ILE A 69 -0.28 -12.68 -30.56
C ILE A 69 0.15 -14.09 -30.16
N LEU A 70 -0.06 -14.48 -28.90
CA LEU A 70 0.37 -15.77 -28.39
C LEU A 70 -0.39 -16.93 -29.06
N THR A 71 -1.69 -16.76 -29.33
CA THR A 71 -2.47 -17.76 -30.09
C THR A 71 -1.93 -17.96 -31.50
N SER A 72 -1.54 -16.88 -32.19
CA SER A 72 -0.93 -16.97 -33.53
C SER A 72 0.44 -17.65 -33.55
N LEU A 73 1.15 -17.64 -32.41
CA LEU A 73 2.42 -18.31 -32.20
C LEU A 73 2.26 -19.77 -31.74
N GLY A 74 1.03 -20.30 -31.71
CA GLY A 74 0.74 -21.67 -31.28
C GLY A 74 0.71 -21.85 -29.76
N SER A 75 0.73 -20.77 -28.98
CA SER A 75 0.54 -20.84 -27.53
C SER A 75 -0.94 -21.01 -27.20
N THR A 76 -1.25 -22.00 -26.37
CA THR A 76 -2.60 -22.18 -25.81
C THR A 76 -2.69 -21.49 -24.46
N ARG A 77 -3.87 -20.93 -24.16
CA ARG A 77 -4.12 -20.38 -22.81
C ARG A 77 -3.90 -21.51 -21.79
N PRO A 78 -3.07 -21.31 -20.76
CA PRO A 78 -2.82 -22.35 -19.76
C PRO A 78 -4.12 -22.66 -19.00
N THR A 79 -4.34 -23.94 -18.72
CA THR A 79 -5.53 -24.44 -17.99
C THR A 79 -5.50 -24.08 -16.51
N SER A 80 -4.30 -23.87 -15.95
CA SER A 80 -4.08 -23.34 -14.61
C SER A 80 -3.17 -22.12 -14.67
N LEU A 81 -3.51 -21.08 -13.91
CA LEU A 81 -2.63 -19.91 -13.76
C LEU A 81 -1.44 -20.28 -12.87
N PRO A 82 -0.20 -19.91 -13.25
CA PRO A 82 0.96 -20.13 -12.40
C PRO A 82 0.84 -19.31 -11.11
N THR A 83 1.30 -19.86 -10.00
CA THR A 83 1.41 -19.13 -8.73
C THR A 83 2.45 -18.02 -8.87
N LEU A 84 1.99 -16.78 -8.97
CA LEU A 84 2.85 -15.59 -8.96
C LEU A 84 2.81 -14.92 -7.58
N PRO A 85 3.89 -14.23 -7.18
CA PRO A 85 3.83 -13.35 -6.02
C PRO A 85 2.67 -12.37 -6.15
N THR A 86 1.95 -12.14 -5.06
CA THR A 86 0.91 -11.11 -5.03
C THR A 86 1.55 -9.72 -5.19
N TYR A 87 0.76 -8.75 -5.65
CA TYR A 87 1.18 -7.36 -5.76
C TYR A 87 1.89 -6.88 -4.48
N PRO A 88 3.10 -6.31 -4.57
CA PRO A 88 3.86 -5.88 -3.40
C PRO A 88 3.31 -4.54 -2.91
N PHE A 89 2.24 -4.56 -2.14
CA PHE A 89 1.67 -3.35 -1.55
C PHE A 89 2.74 -2.56 -0.79
N GLN A 90 2.80 -1.24 -1.03
CA GLN A 90 3.63 -0.34 -0.25
C GLN A 90 3.02 -0.21 1.16
N ARG A 91 3.47 -1.07 2.08
CA ARG A 91 2.96 -1.14 3.46
C ARG A 91 3.27 0.15 4.22
N LYS A 92 2.29 1.06 4.27
CA LYS A 92 2.31 2.27 5.09
C LYS A 92 1.19 2.16 6.13
N ARG A 93 1.50 2.55 7.37
CA ARG A 93 0.51 2.58 8.45
C ARG A 93 -0.33 3.84 8.30
N TYR A 94 -1.63 3.67 8.04
CA TYR A 94 -2.60 4.77 7.94
C TYR A 94 -3.56 4.83 9.15
N TRP A 95 -3.20 4.15 10.25
CA TRP A 95 -3.96 4.23 11.50
C TRP A 95 -3.71 5.59 12.18
N PRO A 96 -4.76 6.27 12.68
CA PRO A 96 -4.60 7.51 13.45
C PRO A 96 -3.63 7.33 14.62
N GLN A 97 -2.69 8.25 14.77
CA GLN A 97 -1.81 8.34 15.93
C GLN A 97 -2.43 9.32 16.93
N VAL A 98 -3.38 8.85 17.73
CA VAL A 98 -3.99 9.68 18.78
C VAL A 98 -3.02 9.72 19.97
N SER A 99 -2.60 10.93 20.37
CA SER A 99 -1.81 11.15 21.58
C SER A 99 -2.70 10.94 22.82
N LEU A 100 -2.48 9.83 23.52
CA LEU A 100 -3.32 9.35 24.62
C LEU A 100 -3.04 10.03 25.97
N GLY A 101 -2.19 11.06 26.00
CA GLY A 101 -1.95 11.89 27.19
C GLY A 101 -3.09 12.84 27.53
N ALA A 102 -3.97 13.10 26.55
CA ALA A 102 -5.32 13.53 26.83
C ALA A 102 -6.17 12.26 26.74
N ALA A 103 -6.61 11.72 27.88
CA ALA A 103 -7.87 10.99 27.88
C ALA A 103 -8.87 11.95 27.23
N GLY A 104 -9.21 11.71 25.96
CA GLY A 104 -10.25 12.49 25.30
C GLY A 104 -11.46 12.44 26.21
N ASP A 105 -12.07 13.60 26.47
CA ASP A 105 -13.24 13.72 27.33
C ASP A 105 -14.20 12.58 26.97
N ALA A 106 -14.42 11.64 27.89
CA ALA A 106 -15.29 10.49 27.69
C ALA A 106 -16.68 10.95 27.20
N ALA A 107 -17.09 12.16 27.61
CA ALA A 107 -18.33 12.77 27.18
C ALA A 107 -18.39 13.03 25.66
N SER A 108 -17.26 13.26 24.99
CA SER A 108 -17.19 13.48 23.54
C SER A 108 -17.61 12.25 22.71
N VAL A 109 -17.58 11.07 23.32
CA VAL A 109 -18.06 9.80 22.73
C VAL A 109 -19.29 9.25 23.46
N GLY A 110 -19.94 10.07 24.30
CA GLY A 110 -21.15 9.71 25.04
C GLY A 110 -20.93 8.76 26.22
N LEU A 111 -19.72 8.72 26.77
CA LEU A 111 -19.39 7.95 27.96
C LEU A 111 -19.20 8.88 29.17
N ASP A 112 -19.51 8.38 30.36
CA ASP A 112 -19.33 9.16 31.58
C ASP A 112 -17.89 9.04 32.11
N SER A 113 -17.42 10.11 32.78
CA SER A 113 -16.10 10.12 33.41
C SER A 113 -16.18 9.58 34.84
N PRO A 114 -15.37 8.57 35.22
CA PRO A 114 -15.38 7.99 36.57
C PRO A 114 -14.64 8.87 37.61
N GLY A 115 -13.93 9.93 37.19
CA GLY A 115 -13.14 10.75 38.11
C GLY A 115 -11.95 10.02 38.74
N HIS A 116 -11.45 8.97 38.08
CA HIS A 116 -10.47 8.04 38.61
C HIS A 116 -9.20 7.99 37.76
N PRO A 117 -7.97 8.05 38.33
CA PRO A 117 -6.73 8.14 37.54
C PRO A 117 -6.50 6.99 36.56
N LEU A 118 -6.92 5.77 36.92
CA LEU A 118 -6.73 4.57 36.10
C LEU A 118 -7.92 4.23 35.19
N LEU A 119 -9.06 4.89 35.35
CA LEU A 119 -10.29 4.61 34.60
C LEU A 119 -10.61 5.83 33.73
N GLY A 120 -10.66 5.62 32.42
CA GLY A 120 -10.91 6.70 31.46
C GLY A 120 -12.40 7.00 31.26
N ALA A 121 -13.25 5.98 31.36
CA ALA A 121 -14.68 6.10 31.13
C ALA A 121 -15.47 4.96 31.82
N TYR A 122 -16.77 5.16 32.00
CA TYR A 122 -17.69 4.06 32.34
C TYR A 122 -18.99 4.13 31.53
N VAL A 123 -19.69 3.00 31.47
CA VAL A 123 -21.05 2.90 30.92
C VAL A 123 -21.89 1.96 31.76
N THR A 124 -23.10 2.39 32.12
CA THR A 124 -24.11 1.52 32.73
C THR A 124 -24.94 0.87 31.63
N LEU A 125 -25.02 -0.45 31.63
CA LEU A 125 -25.79 -1.20 30.64
C LEU A 125 -27.29 -0.99 30.85
N VAL A 126 -28.07 -1.32 29.81
CA VAL A 126 -29.53 -1.11 29.79
C VAL A 126 -30.24 -1.87 30.90
N ASP A 127 -29.68 -2.99 31.36
CA ASP A 127 -30.19 -3.78 32.49
C ASP A 127 -30.12 -3.03 33.84
N ARG A 128 -29.37 -1.92 33.91
CA ARG A 128 -29.07 -1.10 35.10
C ARG A 128 -28.52 -1.90 36.29
N GLN A 129 -28.01 -3.10 36.04
CA GLN A 129 -27.37 -3.95 37.05
C GLN A 129 -25.89 -4.11 36.77
N THR A 130 -25.44 -3.75 35.56
CA THR A 130 -24.05 -3.88 35.15
C THR A 130 -23.47 -2.51 34.78
N THR A 131 -22.38 -2.12 35.44
CA THR A 131 -21.55 -0.99 35.03
C THR A 131 -20.21 -1.50 34.54
N VAL A 132 -19.78 -1.04 33.37
CA VAL A 132 -18.49 -1.38 32.77
C VAL A 132 -17.59 -0.16 32.81
N PHE A 133 -16.49 -0.28 33.55
CA PHE A 133 -15.41 0.71 33.55
C PHE A 133 -14.36 0.33 32.51
N THR A 134 -13.80 1.33 31.83
CA THR A 134 -12.72 1.15 30.86
C THR A 134 -11.58 2.12 31.12
N GLY A 135 -10.37 1.66 30.88
CA GLY A 135 -9.15 2.42 31.09
C GLY A 135 -7.99 1.80 30.31
N ARG A 136 -6.92 2.57 30.12
CA ARG A 136 -5.70 2.10 29.48
C ARG A 136 -4.52 2.29 30.41
N LEU A 137 -3.90 1.18 30.78
CA LEU A 137 -2.67 1.15 31.55
C LEU A 137 -1.48 1.06 30.60
N SER A 138 -0.57 2.00 30.71
CA SER A 138 0.60 2.11 29.83
C SER A 138 1.68 2.89 30.55
N LEU A 139 2.95 2.54 30.34
CA LEU A 139 4.07 3.28 30.89
C LEU A 139 4.18 4.70 30.32
N ASP A 140 3.62 4.94 29.13
CA ASP A 140 3.59 6.28 28.51
C ASP A 140 2.70 7.24 29.29
N THR A 141 1.62 6.73 29.92
CA THR A 141 0.64 7.54 30.66
C THR A 141 0.79 7.41 32.18
N HIS A 142 1.29 6.27 32.66
CA HIS A 142 1.50 5.97 34.08
C HIS A 142 2.92 5.45 34.31
N PRO A 143 3.95 6.31 34.25
CA PRO A 143 5.35 5.88 34.37
C PRO A 143 5.66 5.13 35.66
N TRP A 144 4.96 5.46 36.75
CA TRP A 144 5.10 4.83 38.07
C TRP A 144 4.80 3.32 38.06
N LEU A 145 4.05 2.80 37.07
CA LEU A 145 3.82 1.37 36.92
C LEU A 145 5.13 0.60 36.66
N ALA A 146 6.18 1.28 36.18
CA ALA A 146 7.50 0.69 36.03
C ALA A 146 8.15 0.33 37.38
N ASP A 147 7.76 1.00 38.48
CA ASP A 147 8.35 0.81 39.80
C ASP A 147 7.88 -0.49 40.49
N HIS A 148 6.81 -1.12 39.97
CA HIS A 148 6.33 -2.42 40.42
C HIS A 148 6.59 -3.50 39.36
N ALA A 149 7.79 -4.08 39.40
CA ALA A 149 8.23 -5.10 38.45
C ALA A 149 8.62 -6.41 39.13
N ILE A 150 8.25 -7.53 38.52
CA ILE A 150 8.66 -8.88 38.93
C ILE A 150 9.53 -9.43 37.81
N ASN A 151 10.75 -9.84 38.12
CA ASN A 151 11.75 -10.27 37.11
C ASN A 151 11.92 -9.25 35.97
N ASN A 152 12.01 -7.96 36.32
CA ASN A 152 12.14 -6.85 35.38
C ASN A 152 10.98 -6.71 34.36
N THR A 153 9.84 -7.36 34.64
CA THR A 153 8.61 -7.22 33.87
C THR A 153 7.64 -6.37 34.68
N PRO A 154 7.19 -5.20 34.19
CA PRO A 154 6.16 -4.41 34.84
C PRO A 154 4.88 -5.24 35.02
N VAL A 155 4.40 -5.34 36.25
CA VAL A 155 3.15 -6.05 36.60
C VAL A 155 2.28 -5.09 37.38
N LEU A 156 0.99 -5.01 37.06
CA LEU A 156 0.07 -4.16 37.82
C LEU A 156 0.03 -4.62 39.30
N PRO A 157 0.27 -3.74 40.29
CA PRO A 157 0.21 -4.11 41.70
C PRO A 157 -1.15 -4.70 42.08
N GLY A 158 -1.14 -5.69 42.98
CA GLY A 158 -2.37 -6.26 43.53
C GLY A 158 -3.29 -5.22 44.19
N THR A 159 -2.69 -4.21 44.82
CA THR A 159 -3.40 -3.09 45.45
C THR A 159 -4.16 -2.21 44.45
N ALA A 160 -3.67 -2.09 43.21
CA ALA A 160 -4.39 -1.35 42.17
C ALA A 160 -5.70 -2.06 41.81
N TYR A 161 -5.73 -3.40 41.75
CA TYR A 161 -6.98 -4.13 41.54
C TYR A 161 -7.98 -3.94 42.68
N LEU A 162 -7.51 -3.88 43.93
CA LEU A 162 -8.37 -3.61 45.08
C LEU A 162 -8.98 -2.21 45.02
N GLU A 163 -8.18 -1.21 44.66
CA GLU A 163 -8.65 0.16 44.51
C GLU A 163 -9.66 0.32 43.37
N LEU A 164 -9.41 -0.32 42.21
CA LEU A 164 -10.38 -0.40 41.12
C LEU A 164 -11.69 -1.08 41.55
N ALA A 165 -11.62 -2.13 42.37
CA ALA A 165 -12.80 -2.84 42.86
C ALA A 165 -13.60 -2.01 43.89
N ILE A 166 -12.91 -1.26 44.75
CA ILE A 166 -13.55 -0.32 45.69
C ILE A 166 -14.27 0.77 44.90
N HIS A 167 -13.59 1.40 43.94
CA HIS A 167 -14.21 2.46 43.14
C HIS A 167 -15.40 1.97 42.31
N ALA A 168 -15.38 0.71 41.84
CA ALA A 168 -16.53 0.14 41.15
C ALA A 168 -17.71 -0.20 42.08
N GLY A 169 -17.50 -0.24 43.40
CA GLY A 169 -18.51 -0.53 44.41
C GLY A 169 -19.03 0.69 45.18
N ASP A 170 -18.34 1.83 45.11
CA ASP A 170 -18.76 3.13 45.65
C ASP A 170 -19.87 3.77 44.79
#